data_AF-A0AAE3EFQ1-F1
#
_entry.id   AF-A0AAE3EFQ1-F1
#
_cell.length_a   1.000
_cell.length_b   1.000
_cell.length_c   1.000
_cell.angle_alpha   90.00
_cell.angle_beta   90.00
_cell.angle_gamma   90.00
#
_symmetry.space_group_name_H-M   'P 1'
#
loop_
_entity.id
_entity.type
_entity.pdbx_description
1 polymer ?
#
loop_
_entity_poly.entity_id
_entity_poly.type
_entity_poly.pdbx_seq_one_letter_code
_entity_poly.pdbx_strand_id
1 'polypeptide(L)'
;MIQHLLWVIRARGVIDKTMTIDPDKVIDHTTCHLGKWIASSAADSYRNSPSFISMISDHEQMHKLVKDLITQSHTEKRQISEAKFDELLAYSSRIISTLAKMT
;
A
#
# COMPACT_ATOMS: atom_id res chain seq x y z
N MET A 1 -8.16 -0.50 -7.67
CA MET A 1 -7.00 0.31 -8.11
C MET A 1 -6.95 1.71 -7.48
N ILE A 2 -8.05 2.49 -7.43
CA ILE A 2 -8.01 3.90 -6.97
C ILE A 2 -7.54 4.07 -5.50
N GLN A 3 -7.80 3.09 -4.62
CA GLN A 3 -7.45 3.20 -3.20
C GLN A 3 -5.93 3.16 -2.93
N HIS A 4 -5.14 2.44 -3.72
CA HIS A 4 -3.69 2.35 -3.53
C HIS A 4 -2.99 3.64 -3.96
N LEU A 5 -3.39 4.20 -5.10
CA LEU A 5 -2.89 5.50 -5.56
C LEU A 5 -3.28 6.63 -4.58
N LEU A 6 -4.49 6.56 -4.00
CA LEU A 6 -4.91 7.49 -2.97
C LEU A 6 -4.00 7.42 -1.73
N TRP A 7 -3.60 6.24 -1.29
CA TRP A 7 -2.67 6.09 -0.17
C TRP A 7 -1.27 6.61 -0.49
N VAL A 8 -0.78 6.47 -1.73
CA VAL A 8 0.47 7.09 -2.17
C VAL A 8 0.39 8.62 -2.09
N ILE A 9 -0.68 9.22 -2.64
CA ILE A 9 -0.90 10.67 -2.57
C ILE A 9 -0.98 11.14 -1.11
N ARG A 10 -1.66 10.36 -0.27
CA ARG A 10 -1.78 10.67 1.15
C ARG A 10 -0.43 10.62 1.87
N ALA A 11 0.36 9.58 1.65
CA ALA A 11 1.70 9.48 2.23
C ALA A 11 2.58 10.67 1.81
N ARG A 12 2.53 11.07 0.54
CA ARG A 12 3.23 12.27 0.03
C ARG A 12 2.82 13.54 0.79
N GLY A 13 1.51 13.76 0.93
CA GLY A 13 0.97 14.92 1.66
C GLY A 13 1.40 14.98 3.12
N VAL A 14 1.53 13.82 3.78
CA VAL A 14 2.06 13.74 5.15
C VAL A 14 3.55 14.11 5.21
N ILE A 15 4.38 13.59 4.29
CA ILE A 15 5.81 13.94 4.23
C ILE A 15 6.00 15.44 3.93
N ASP A 16 5.15 16.01 3.09
CA ASP A 16 5.14 17.44 2.76
C ASP A 16 4.49 18.33 3.81
N LYS A 17 3.92 17.74 4.88
CA LYS A 17 3.19 18.45 5.94
C LYS A 17 2.01 19.26 5.40
N THR A 18 1.50 18.92 4.22
CA THR A 18 0.28 19.51 3.65
C THR A 18 -0.97 18.79 4.13
N MET A 19 -0.81 17.65 4.80
CA MET A 19 -1.89 16.86 5.35
C MET A 19 -1.45 16.18 6.65
N THR A 20 -2.37 16.04 7.59
CA THR A 20 -2.21 15.23 8.80
C THR A 20 -3.25 14.12 8.76
N ILE A 21 -2.82 12.88 8.97
CA ILE A 21 -3.70 11.72 9.07
C ILE A 21 -3.58 11.14 10.46
N ASP A 22 -4.71 10.88 11.09
CA ASP A 22 -4.78 10.07 12.30
C ASP A 22 -4.35 8.62 11.96
N PRO A 23 -3.28 8.09 12.59
CA PRO A 23 -2.80 6.72 12.34
C PRO A 23 -3.88 5.65 12.48
N ASP A 24 -4.90 5.86 13.33
CA ASP A 24 -6.00 4.92 13.52
C ASP A 24 -6.98 4.90 12.34
N LYS A 25 -6.90 5.90 11.45
CA LYS A 25 -7.63 5.94 10.17
C LYS A 25 -6.89 5.23 9.04
N VAL A 26 -5.68 4.72 9.28
CA VAL A 26 -4.97 3.89 8.30
C VAL A 26 -5.67 2.54 8.22
N ILE A 27 -6.31 2.31 7.09
CA ILE A 27 -7.15 1.13 6.85
C ILE A 27 -6.25 -0.11 6.73
N ASP A 28 -6.62 -1.18 7.44
CA ASP A 28 -5.94 -2.47 7.37
C ASP A 28 -6.01 -3.04 5.93
N HIS A 29 -4.90 -3.65 5.49
CA HIS A 29 -4.76 -4.19 4.14
C HIS A 29 -5.87 -5.19 3.76
N THR A 30 -6.41 -5.95 4.71
CA THR A 30 -7.50 -6.91 4.44
C THR A 30 -8.86 -6.25 4.22
N THR A 31 -9.05 -5.02 4.73
CA THR A 31 -10.34 -4.32 4.70
C THR A 31 -10.48 -3.38 3.49
N CYS A 32 -9.41 -3.14 2.74
CA CYS A 32 -9.45 -2.38 1.49
C CYS A 32 -10.12 -3.19 0.37
N HIS A 33 -10.50 -2.55 -0.75
CA HIS A 33 -11.16 -3.26 -1.86
C HIS A 33 -10.33 -4.42 -2.43
N LEU A 34 -9.00 -4.25 -2.52
CA LEU A 34 -8.12 -5.32 -2.97
C LEU A 34 -8.02 -6.44 -1.94
N GLY A 35 -7.88 -6.12 -0.65
CA GLY A 35 -7.88 -7.11 0.43
C GLY A 35 -9.14 -7.95 0.47
N LYS A 36 -10.31 -7.30 0.33
CA LYS A 36 -11.61 -7.98 0.22
C LYS A 36 -11.68 -8.89 -1.01
N TRP A 37 -11.15 -8.45 -2.15
CA TRP A 37 -11.11 -9.28 -3.36
C TRP A 37 -10.17 -10.48 -3.20
N ILE A 38 -8.97 -10.29 -2.64
CA ILE A 38 -8.00 -11.37 -2.32
C ILE A 38 -8.65 -12.43 -1.43
N ALA A 39 -9.46 -12.02 -0.45
CA ALA A 39 -10.16 -12.92 0.46
C ALA A 39 -11.39 -13.61 -0.18
N SER A 40 -11.93 -13.08 -1.28
CA SER A 40 -13.14 -13.59 -1.92
C SER A 40 -12.88 -14.84 -2.79
N SER A 41 -13.95 -15.57 -3.12
CA SER A 41 -13.88 -16.71 -4.05
C SER A 41 -13.49 -16.30 -5.48
N ALA A 42 -13.67 -15.02 -5.85
CA ALA A 42 -13.28 -14.51 -7.17
C ALA A 42 -11.76 -14.55 -7.40
N ALA A 43 -10.95 -14.69 -6.34
CA ALA A 43 -9.50 -14.82 -6.44
C ALA A 43 -9.02 -16.29 -6.43
N ASP A 44 -9.92 -17.27 -6.27
CA ASP A 44 -9.55 -18.68 -6.08
C ASP A 44 -8.72 -19.25 -7.22
N SER A 45 -9.02 -18.88 -8.47
CA SER A 45 -8.26 -19.29 -9.65
C SER A 45 -6.81 -18.81 -9.66
N TYR A 46 -6.47 -17.79 -8.87
CA TYR A 46 -5.13 -17.21 -8.81
C TYR A 46 -4.34 -17.64 -7.58
N ARG A 47 -4.95 -18.30 -6.59
CA ARG A 47 -4.31 -18.58 -5.27
C ARG A 47 -3.00 -19.34 -5.35
N ASN A 48 -2.84 -20.23 -6.35
CA ASN A 48 -1.63 -21.03 -6.54
C ASN A 48 -0.58 -20.34 -7.43
N SER A 49 -0.89 -19.17 -7.99
CA SER A 49 0.06 -18.43 -8.83
C SER A 49 1.14 -17.78 -7.96
N PRO A 50 2.44 -18.02 -8.24
CA PRO A 50 3.53 -17.35 -7.53
C PRO A 50 3.42 -15.82 -7.56
N SER A 51 2.96 -15.26 -8.69
CA SER A 51 2.77 -13.81 -8.82
C SER A 51 1.64 -13.29 -7.92
N PHE A 52 0.58 -14.07 -7.74
CA PHE A 52 -0.51 -13.71 -6.83
C PHE A 52 -0.06 -13.74 -5.36
N ILE A 53 0.68 -14.78 -4.96
CA ILE A 53 1.25 -14.90 -3.61
C ILE A 53 2.20 -13.72 -3.33
N SER A 54 3.09 -13.40 -4.28
CA SER A 54 3.99 -12.24 -4.16
C SER A 54 3.23 -10.93 -4.04
N MET A 55 2.15 -10.75 -4.81
CA MET A 55 1.32 -9.55 -4.76
C MET A 55 0.64 -9.37 -3.41
N ILE A 56 0.19 -10.45 -2.75
CA ILE A 56 -0.37 -10.38 -1.40
C ILE A 56 0.68 -9.83 -0.42
N SER A 57 1.92 -10.34 -0.49
CA SER A 57 3.01 -9.85 0.35
C SER A 57 3.34 -8.38 0.06
N ASP A 58 3.46 -8.00 -1.22
CA ASP A 58 3.69 -6.62 -1.62
C ASP A 58 2.58 -5.69 -1.11
N HIS A 59 1.33 -6.15 -1.14
CA HIS A 59 0.17 -5.40 -0.65
C HIS A 59 0.20 -5.17 0.86
N GLU A 60 0.56 -6.18 1.65
CA GLU A 60 0.73 -6.03 3.09
C GLU A 60 1.86 -5.03 3.41
N GLN A 61 3.01 -5.15 2.74
CA GLN A 61 4.16 -4.24 2.97
C GLN A 61 3.85 -2.80 2.58
N MET A 62 3.11 -2.60 1.48
CA MET A 62 2.63 -1.28 1.07
C MET A 62 1.82 -0.60 2.18
N HIS A 63 0.88 -1.32 2.80
CA HIS A 63 0.08 -0.79 3.91
C HIS A 63 0.91 -0.52 5.17
N LYS A 64 1.90 -1.37 5.49
CA LYS A 64 2.84 -1.15 6.60
C LYS A 64 3.63 0.14 6.42
N LEU A 65 4.21 0.37 5.23
CA LEU A 65 4.95 1.59 4.92
C LEU A 65 4.09 2.85 5.04
N VAL A 66 2.84 2.81 4.57
CA VAL A 66 1.90 3.92 4.73
C VAL A 66 1.66 4.22 6.20
N LYS A 67 1.42 3.19 7.02
CA LYS A 67 1.21 3.35 8.47
C LYS A 67 2.43 3.94 9.15
N ASP A 68 3.62 3.47 8.81
CA ASP A 68 4.88 3.93 9.38
C ASP A 68 5.16 5.40 9.02
N LEU A 69 4.97 5.77 7.74
CA LEU A 69 5.12 7.15 7.28
C LEU A 69 4.16 8.10 7.99
N ILE A 70 2.93 7.66 8.27
CA ILE A 70 1.93 8.47 8.99
C ILE A 70 2.30 8.60 10.47
N THR A 71 2.63 7.48 11.12
CA THR A 71 2.93 7.42 12.56
C THR A 71 4.21 8.17 12.92
N GLN A 72 5.23 8.12 12.05
CA GLN A 72 6.55 8.71 12.31
C GLN A 72 6.71 10.09 11.66
N SER A 73 5.68 10.64 11.01
CA SER A 73 5.71 11.89 10.25
C SER A 73 6.22 13.11 11.03
N HIS A 74 6.05 13.13 12.34
CA HIS A 74 6.45 14.25 13.21
C HIS A 74 7.86 14.13 13.80
N THR A 75 8.44 12.93 13.80
CA THR A 75 9.71 12.61 14.48
C THR A 75 10.81 12.16 13.53
N GLU A 76 10.43 11.61 12.38
CA GLU A 76 11.37 11.06 11.41
C GLU A 76 12.07 12.15 10.59
N LYS A 77 13.36 11.92 10.31
CA LYS A 77 14.11 12.78 9.39
C LYS A 77 13.53 12.62 7.99
N ARG A 78 13.24 13.74 7.33
CA ARG A 78 12.65 13.75 5.98
C ARG A 78 13.32 12.77 5.01
N GLN A 79 14.66 12.69 4.99
CA GLN A 79 15.40 11.76 4.12
C GLN A 79 14.99 10.29 4.30
N ILE A 80 14.71 9.86 5.53
CA ILE A 80 14.26 8.49 5.82
C ILE A 80 12.83 8.29 5.30
N SER A 81 11.96 9.28 5.50
CA SER A 81 10.60 9.24 4.97
C SER A 81 10.57 9.23 3.44
N GLU A 82 11.47 9.96 2.76
CA GLU A 82 11.62 9.91 1.30
C GLU A 82 12.06 8.52 0.83
N ALA A 83 13.04 7.89 1.50
CA ALA A 83 13.46 6.52 1.15
C ALA A 83 12.33 5.49 1.31
N LYS A 84 11.56 5.59 2.41
CA LYS A 84 10.35 4.76 2.62
C LYS A 84 9.28 5.04 1.56
N PHE A 85 9.17 6.29 1.10
CA PHE A 85 8.24 6.67 0.05
C PHE A 85 8.64 6.07 -1.31
N ASP A 86 9.93 6.02 -1.63
CA ASP A 86 10.42 5.36 -2.83
C ASP A 86 10.12 3.85 -2.80
N GLU A 87 10.30 3.20 -1.65
CA GLU A 87 9.89 1.80 -1.46
C GLU A 87 8.38 1.64 -1.66
N LEU A 88 7.57 2.54 -1.07
CA LEU A 88 6.12 2.55 -1.23
C LEU A 88 5.70 2.60 -2.69
N LEU A 89 6.34 3.45 -3.50
CA LEU A 89 6.11 3.55 -4.94
C LEU A 89 6.47 2.24 -5.66
N ALA A 90 7.58 1.61 -5.29
CA ALA A 90 8.00 0.33 -5.86
C ALA A 90 6.99 -0.79 -5.57
N TYR A 91 6.51 -0.91 -4.32
CA TYR A 91 5.45 -1.86 -3.96
C TYR A 91 4.16 -1.57 -4.73
N SER A 92 3.73 -0.30 -4.78
CA SER A 92 2.52 0.08 -5.52
C SER A 92 2.61 -0.28 -7.01
N SER A 93 3.77 -0.07 -7.62
CA SER A 93 4.00 -0.41 -9.03
C SER A 93 3.92 -1.91 -9.29
N ARG A 94 4.53 -2.74 -8.43
CA ARG A 94 4.46 -4.21 -8.56
C ARG A 94 3.04 -4.76 -8.39
N ILE A 95 2.26 -4.20 -7.46
CA ILE A 95 0.85 -4.57 -7.28
C ILE A 95 0.05 -4.25 -8.54
N ILE A 96 0.16 -3.03 -9.07
CA ILE A 96 -0.56 -2.61 -10.28
C ILE A 96 -0.15 -3.47 -11.49
N SER A 97 1.15 -3.70 -11.67
CA SER A 97 1.68 -4.53 -12.76
C SER A 97 1.18 -5.96 -12.70
N THR A 98 1.06 -6.53 -11.49
CA THR A 98 0.53 -7.89 -11.32
C THR A 98 -0.97 -7.94 -11.62
N LEU A 99 -1.75 -7.00 -11.10
CA LEU A 99 -3.20 -6.92 -11.36
C LEU A 99 -3.51 -6.74 -12.84
N ALA A 100 -2.73 -5.91 -13.55
CA ALA A 100 -2.91 -5.68 -14.99
C ALA A 100 -2.65 -6.92 -15.85
N LYS A 101 -1.94 -7.93 -15.33
CA LYS A 101 -1.71 -9.21 -16.01
C LYS A 101 -2.79 -10.26 -15.71
N MET A 102 -3.69 -9.97 -14.76
CA MET A 102 -4.76 -10.86 -14.31
C MET A 102 -6.13 -10.50 -14.92
N THR A 103 -6.18 -9.46 -15.75
CA THR A 103 -7.34 -9.01 -16.52
C THR A 103 -7.11 -9.28 -17.99
#